data_AF-A0A9J6GZU0-F1
#
_entry.id   AF-A0A9J6GZU0-F1
#
_cell.length_a   1.000
_cell.length_b   1.000
_cell.length_c   1.000
_cell.angle_alpha   90.00
_cell.angle_beta   90.00
_cell.angle_gamma   90.00
#
_symmetry.space_group_name_H-M   'P 1'
#
loop_
_entity.id
_entity.type
_entity.pdbx_description
1 polymer ?
#
loop_
_entity_poly.entity_id
_entity_poly.type
_entity_poly.pdbx_seq_one_letter_code
_entity_poly.pdbx_strand_id
1 'polypeptide(L)'
;MGCSSSLRPSEGVGAGLLSLFGRARPQTLCSLCGAEAERVQQSERFACALPGAGEENAMTSSGSCGVLDGVKERLKETDTEFENARKRAKKAKLAFEKIKRERHRKFTACFDQVSNRIDEIYKALTNNASAQAFLGPENPEEPYLEGLNYNCVAPGKRFQPMSNLSGGEKTVAALALLFAVHR
;
A
#
# COMPACT_ATOMS: atom_id res chain seq x y z
N MET A 1 -63.59 -33.02 3.28
CA MET A 1 -63.01 -33.07 1.92
C MET A 1 -61.70 -32.28 1.98
N GLY A 2 -60.50 -32.79 1.79
CA GLY A 2 -59.98 -34.06 1.31
C GLY A 2 -58.61 -33.78 0.65
N CYS A 3 -57.58 -34.53 1.06
CA CYS A 3 -56.27 -34.77 0.40
C CYS A 3 -55.28 -33.58 0.31
N SER A 4 -54.05 -33.59 0.86
CA SER A 4 -52.94 -34.57 0.90
C SER A 4 -52.14 -34.70 -0.40
N SER A 5 -50.94 -34.09 -0.42
CA SER A 5 -49.74 -34.52 -1.18
C SER A 5 -48.56 -33.70 -0.66
N SER A 6 -47.74 -34.18 0.30
CA SER A 6 -46.59 -35.07 0.12
C SER A 6 -45.70 -34.74 -1.07
N LEU A 7 -44.58 -34.06 -0.82
CA LEU A 7 -43.30 -34.35 -1.47
C LEU A 7 -42.16 -34.18 -0.47
N ARG A 8 -41.28 -35.19 -0.48
CA ARG A 8 -40.19 -35.45 0.47
C ARG A 8 -38.99 -34.51 0.26
N PRO A 9 -38.15 -34.32 1.29
CA PRO A 9 -36.80 -33.79 1.13
C PRO A 9 -35.86 -34.88 0.59
N SER A 10 -35.11 -34.57 -0.47
CA SER A 10 -33.97 -35.36 -0.90
C SER A 10 -32.69 -34.75 -0.33
N GLU A 11 -31.99 -35.54 0.48
CA GLU A 11 -30.61 -35.31 0.88
C GLU A 11 -29.69 -35.30 -0.34
N GLY A 12 -28.69 -34.42 -0.31
CA GLY A 12 -27.77 -34.22 -1.43
C GLY A 12 -26.57 -33.34 -1.07
N VAL A 13 -25.70 -33.87 -0.21
CA VAL A 13 -24.22 -33.77 -0.28
C VAL A 13 -23.59 -32.38 -0.51
N GLY A 14 -22.91 -31.89 0.54
CA GLY A 14 -21.60 -31.26 0.40
C GLY A 14 -21.56 -29.74 0.23
N ALA A 15 -21.41 -29.02 1.33
CA ALA A 15 -20.65 -27.76 1.39
C ALA A 15 -20.33 -27.39 2.85
N GLY A 16 -19.61 -28.28 3.55
CA GLY A 16 -18.75 -27.83 4.63
C GLY A 16 -17.50 -27.22 4.02
N LEU A 17 -17.27 -25.92 4.27
CA LEU A 17 -16.08 -25.08 4.00
C LEU A 17 -16.45 -23.74 3.32
N LEU A 18 -17.19 -22.89 4.03
CA LEU A 18 -17.18 -21.44 3.79
C LEU A 18 -17.15 -20.67 5.12
N SER A 19 -16.30 -21.14 6.04
CA SER A 19 -15.90 -20.39 7.24
C SER A 19 -14.38 -20.34 7.28
N LEU A 20 -13.73 -19.65 6.32
CA LEU A 20 -12.31 -19.28 6.42
C LEU A 20 -11.82 -18.36 5.28
N PHE A 21 -12.65 -17.42 4.81
CA PHE A 21 -12.15 -16.29 4.04
C PHE A 21 -12.53 -14.98 4.73
N GLY A 22 -11.96 -14.81 5.93
CA GLY A 22 -11.66 -13.48 6.44
C GLY A 22 -10.66 -12.82 5.49
N ARG A 23 -11.18 -12.22 4.41
CA ARG A 23 -10.42 -11.33 3.53
C ARG A 23 -10.00 -10.13 4.35
N ALA A 24 -8.81 -10.21 4.94
CA ALA A 24 -8.08 -9.03 5.38
C ALA A 24 -7.99 -8.08 4.16
N ARG A 25 -8.62 -6.91 4.28
CA ARG A 25 -8.50 -5.86 3.27
C ARG A 25 -7.02 -5.50 3.15
N PRO A 26 -6.44 -5.42 1.94
CA PRO A 26 -5.04 -5.02 1.76
C PRO A 26 -4.77 -3.56 2.17
N GLN A 27 -5.80 -2.78 2.50
CA GLN A 27 -5.66 -1.38 2.91
C GLN A 27 -5.18 -1.21 4.36
N THR A 28 -5.42 -2.18 5.25
CA THR A 28 -4.95 -2.10 6.66
C THR A 28 -3.49 -2.51 6.84
N LEU A 29 -2.85 -3.17 5.86
CA LEU A 29 -1.40 -3.42 5.92
C LEU A 29 -0.57 -2.18 5.53
N CYS A 30 -1.15 -1.26 4.77
CA CYS A 30 -0.39 -0.13 4.23
C CYS A 30 -0.31 1.07 5.18
N SER A 31 -1.36 1.31 5.98
CA SER A 31 -1.37 2.33 7.02
C SER A 31 -0.45 1.99 8.20
N LEU A 32 -0.17 0.71 8.46
CA LEU A 32 0.87 0.28 9.39
C LEU A 32 2.27 0.35 8.77
N CYS A 33 2.44 0.00 7.48
CA CYS A 33 3.76 0.01 6.84
C CYS A 33 4.29 1.43 6.52
N GLY A 34 3.41 2.38 6.20
CA GLY A 34 3.79 3.80 6.04
C GLY A 34 4.20 4.46 7.36
N ALA A 35 3.47 4.17 8.44
CA ALA A 35 3.80 4.66 9.77
C ALA A 35 5.08 4.01 10.36
N GLU A 36 5.42 2.80 9.93
CA GLU A 36 6.69 2.15 10.29
C GLU A 36 7.89 2.70 9.50
N ALA A 37 7.72 3.13 8.25
CA ALA A 37 8.80 3.69 7.45
C ALA A 37 9.29 5.05 8.00
N GLU A 38 8.39 5.94 8.41
CA GLU A 38 8.78 7.18 9.10
C GLU A 38 9.38 6.91 10.48
N ARG A 39 8.88 5.90 11.22
CA ARG A 39 9.47 5.51 12.51
C ARG A 39 10.87 4.92 12.37
N VAL A 40 11.18 4.20 11.29
CA VAL A 40 12.55 3.72 11.04
C VAL A 40 13.49 4.90 10.80
N GLN A 41 13.09 5.89 9.99
CA GLN A 41 13.91 7.08 9.73
C GLN A 41 14.06 7.98 10.97
N GLN A 42 13.03 8.03 11.82
CA GLN A 42 13.06 8.74 13.10
C GLN A 42 13.86 7.99 14.17
N SER A 43 13.87 6.65 14.15
CA SER A 43 14.72 5.81 15.00
C SER A 43 16.20 5.88 14.61
N GLU A 44 16.51 6.02 13.31
CA GLU A 44 17.89 6.22 12.83
C GLU A 44 18.46 7.58 13.25
N ARG A 45 17.62 8.62 13.42
CA ARG A 45 18.03 9.91 14.02
C ARG A 45 18.24 9.84 15.54
N PHE A 46 17.50 8.98 16.24
CA PHE A 46 17.68 8.78 17.68
C PHE A 46 18.86 7.86 18.02
N ALA A 47 19.22 6.91 17.15
CA ALA A 47 20.36 6.02 17.39
C ALA A 47 21.73 6.73 17.28
N CYS A 48 21.84 7.82 16.53
CA CYS A 48 23.04 8.68 16.52
C CYS A 48 23.06 9.72 17.67
N ALA A 49 22.02 9.78 18.51
CA ALA A 49 21.93 10.68 19.66
C ALA A 49 22.27 9.97 20.98
N LEU A 50 23.11 8.93 20.94
CA LEU A 50 23.83 8.50 22.14
C LEU A 50 25.03 9.44 22.32
N PRO A 51 25.05 10.29 23.36
CA PRO A 51 26.25 11.05 23.68
C PRO A 51 27.39 10.05 23.94
N GLY A 52 28.47 10.24 23.19
CA GLY A 52 29.74 9.57 23.44
C GLY A 52 30.18 9.77 24.88
N ALA A 53 30.73 8.70 25.43
CA ALA A 53 31.45 8.61 26.68
C ALA A 53 32.20 9.89 27.11
N GLY A 54 32.13 10.18 28.41
CA GLY A 54 33.16 10.94 29.11
C GLY A 54 32.62 11.87 30.20
N GLU A 55 32.52 11.36 31.43
CA GLU A 55 33.22 11.89 32.62
C GLU A 55 32.58 11.33 33.89
N GLU A 56 33.16 10.24 34.40
CA GLU A 56 33.10 9.95 35.84
C GLU A 56 34.51 9.75 36.37
N ASN A 57 35.00 10.85 36.95
CA ASN A 57 35.84 10.97 38.13
C ASN A 57 36.84 9.83 38.45
N ALA A 58 38.12 10.18 38.39
CA ALA A 58 39.22 9.38 38.90
C ALA A 58 39.25 9.34 40.44
N MET A 59 38.97 8.18 41.03
CA MET A 59 39.49 7.64 42.32
C MET A 59 38.79 6.28 42.51
N THR A 60 39.39 5.08 42.65
CA THR A 60 40.20 4.62 43.78
C THR A 60 40.61 3.14 43.56
N SER A 61 41.82 2.77 44.02
CA SER A 61 42.33 1.47 44.53
C SER A 61 42.14 0.16 43.75
N SER A 62 43.27 -0.41 43.29
CA SER A 62 43.77 -1.81 43.20
C SER A 62 42.85 -3.07 43.11
N GLY A 63 41.53 -2.99 43.21
CA GLY A 63 40.58 -4.10 42.97
C GLY A 63 40.01 -4.13 41.55
N SER A 64 40.51 -3.26 40.66
CA SER A 64 39.82 -2.82 39.44
C SER A 64 39.91 -3.80 38.24
N CYS A 65 40.79 -4.80 38.26
CA CYS A 65 41.06 -5.61 37.06
C CYS A 65 39.82 -6.44 36.60
N GLY A 66 39.16 -7.15 37.51
CA GLY A 66 38.04 -8.04 37.14
C GLY A 66 36.75 -7.33 36.72
N VAL A 67 36.47 -6.16 37.30
CA VAL A 67 35.24 -5.39 36.98
C VAL A 67 35.36 -4.75 35.60
N LEU A 68 36.53 -4.25 35.24
CA LEU A 68 36.78 -3.64 33.93
C LEU A 68 36.67 -4.67 32.79
N ASP A 69 37.12 -5.90 33.02
CA ASP A 69 37.03 -6.94 31.99
C ASP A 69 35.59 -7.43 31.76
N GLY A 70 34.78 -7.55 32.82
CA GLY A 70 33.35 -7.85 32.68
C GLY A 70 32.54 -6.73 32.00
N VAL A 71 32.91 -5.46 32.19
CA VAL A 71 32.29 -4.34 31.46
C VAL A 71 32.67 -4.38 29.98
N LYS A 72 33.94 -4.67 29.65
CA LYS A 72 34.40 -4.81 28.25
C LYS A 72 33.70 -5.95 27.51
N GLU A 73 33.47 -7.08 28.17
CA GLU A 73 32.78 -8.23 27.57
C GLU A 73 31.32 -7.90 27.23
N ARG A 74 30.56 -7.35 28.18
CA ARG A 74 29.18 -6.89 27.96
C ARG A 74 29.07 -5.81 26.87
N LEU A 75 30.07 -4.93 26.78
CA LEU A 75 30.13 -3.91 25.72
C LEU A 75 30.31 -4.57 24.35
N LYS A 76 31.24 -5.53 24.22
CA LYS A 76 31.43 -6.29 22.97
C LYS A 76 30.19 -7.08 22.57
N GLU A 77 29.52 -7.73 23.53
CA GLU A 77 28.26 -8.45 23.26
C GLU A 77 27.19 -7.49 22.72
N THR A 78 26.99 -6.35 23.38
CA THR A 78 26.02 -5.32 22.96
C THR A 78 26.35 -4.76 21.57
N ASP A 79 27.63 -4.49 21.29
CA ASP A 79 28.09 -4.02 19.97
C ASP A 79 27.80 -5.05 18.87
N THR A 80 28.02 -6.34 19.15
CA THR A 80 27.71 -7.39 18.17
C THR A 80 26.21 -7.54 17.95
N GLU A 81 25.40 -7.42 18.99
CA GLU A 81 23.94 -7.41 18.87
C GLU A 81 23.43 -6.22 18.07
N PHE A 82 24.00 -5.03 18.29
CA PHE A 82 23.69 -3.81 17.56
C PHE A 82 24.04 -3.95 16.07
N GLU A 83 25.24 -4.45 15.75
CA GLU A 83 25.65 -4.71 14.38
C GLU A 83 24.77 -5.76 13.69
N ASN A 84 24.35 -6.80 14.42
CA ASN A 84 23.42 -7.80 13.91
C ASN A 84 22.04 -7.19 13.65
N ALA A 85 21.51 -6.36 14.56
CA ALA A 85 20.26 -5.64 14.38
C ALA A 85 20.31 -4.71 13.16
N ARG A 86 21.41 -3.96 13.00
CA ARG A 86 21.66 -3.08 11.86
C ARG A 86 21.69 -3.84 10.53
N LYS A 87 22.37 -5.00 10.49
CA LYS A 87 22.38 -5.87 9.30
C LYS A 87 20.98 -6.40 8.97
N ARG A 88 20.18 -6.77 9.97
CA ARG A 88 18.78 -7.20 9.76
C ARG A 88 17.93 -6.07 9.20
N ALA A 89 18.01 -4.87 9.79
CA ALA A 89 17.30 -3.68 9.31
C ALA A 89 17.65 -3.34 7.86
N LYS A 90 18.95 -3.35 7.52
CA LYS A 90 19.42 -3.08 6.14
C LYS A 90 18.89 -4.12 5.15
N LYS A 91 18.92 -5.42 5.51
CA LYS A 91 18.35 -6.49 4.65
C LYS A 91 16.85 -6.30 4.44
N ALA A 92 16.10 -5.98 5.49
CA ALA A 92 14.66 -5.74 5.41
C ALA A 92 14.35 -4.53 4.50
N LYS A 93 15.09 -3.42 4.65
CA LYS A 93 14.95 -2.23 3.81
C LYS A 93 15.17 -2.53 2.32
N LEU A 94 16.24 -3.26 1.99
CA LEU A 94 16.52 -3.65 0.59
C LEU A 94 15.44 -4.55 0.00
N ALA A 95 14.91 -5.49 0.79
CA ALA A 95 13.80 -6.34 0.38
C ALA A 95 12.53 -5.51 0.12
N PHE A 96 12.23 -4.55 1.01
CA PHE A 96 11.09 -3.64 0.84
C PHE A 96 11.23 -2.78 -0.41
N GLU A 97 12.40 -2.17 -0.65
CA GLU A 97 12.66 -1.35 -1.85
C GLU A 97 12.49 -2.15 -3.14
N LYS A 98 12.90 -3.43 -3.15
CA LYS A 98 12.69 -4.33 -4.29
C LYS A 98 11.20 -4.54 -4.58
N ILE A 99 10.41 -4.82 -3.54
CA ILE A 99 8.96 -5.04 -3.65
C ILE A 99 8.25 -3.73 -4.06
N LYS A 100 8.61 -2.59 -3.45
CA LYS A 100 8.10 -1.26 -3.79
C LYS A 100 8.28 -0.98 -5.28
N ARG A 101 9.48 -1.22 -5.82
CA ARG A 101 9.78 -1.01 -7.25
C ARG A 101 8.98 -1.94 -8.16
N GLU A 102 8.84 -3.21 -7.79
CA GLU A 102 8.07 -4.17 -8.58
C GLU A 102 6.58 -3.82 -8.60
N ARG A 103 6.01 -3.46 -7.45
CA ARG A 103 4.62 -2.99 -7.31
C ARG A 103 4.39 -1.74 -8.16
N HIS A 104 5.26 -0.74 -8.04
CA HIS A 104 5.18 0.48 -8.83
C HIS A 104 5.20 0.16 -10.34
N ARG A 105 6.18 -0.64 -10.80
CA ARG A 105 6.31 -1.00 -12.21
C ARG A 105 5.05 -1.67 -12.77
N LYS A 106 4.49 -2.64 -12.04
CA LYS A 106 3.27 -3.35 -12.46
C LYS A 106 2.05 -2.44 -12.48
N PHE A 107 1.92 -1.58 -11.47
CA PHE A 107 0.82 -0.62 -11.39
C PHE A 107 0.89 0.39 -12.54
N THR A 108 2.02 1.07 -12.72
CA THR A 108 2.20 2.08 -13.78
C THR A 108 1.98 1.49 -15.16
N ALA A 109 2.52 0.29 -15.43
CA ALA A 109 2.33 -0.36 -16.73
C ALA A 109 0.85 -0.63 -17.06
N CYS A 110 0.05 -1.06 -16.07
CA CYS A 110 -1.39 -1.26 -16.24
C CYS A 110 -2.14 0.08 -16.34
N PHE A 111 -1.81 1.01 -15.45
CA PHE A 111 -2.43 2.33 -15.39
C PHE A 111 -2.24 3.11 -16.69
N ASP A 112 -1.04 3.11 -17.26
CA ASP A 112 -0.72 3.79 -18.51
C ASP A 112 -1.51 3.21 -19.69
N GLN A 113 -1.79 1.90 -19.70
CA GLN A 113 -2.63 1.29 -20.72
C GLN A 113 -4.08 1.80 -20.61
N VAL A 114 -4.62 1.84 -19.40
CA VAL A 114 -6.00 2.31 -19.16
C VAL A 114 -6.13 3.81 -19.44
N SER A 115 -5.18 4.63 -18.99
CA SER A 115 -5.23 6.10 -19.15
C SER A 115 -5.11 6.53 -20.62
N ASN A 116 -4.33 5.82 -21.43
CA ASN A 116 -4.23 6.09 -22.87
C ASN A 116 -5.50 5.67 -23.64
N ARG A 117 -6.19 4.62 -23.19
CA ARG A 117 -7.38 4.08 -23.88
C ARG A 117 -8.68 4.77 -23.49
N ILE A 118 -8.78 5.30 -22.28
CA ILE A 118 -10.03 5.85 -21.76
C ILE A 118 -10.55 7.02 -22.60
N ASP A 119 -9.67 7.87 -23.10
CA ASP A 119 -10.03 9.02 -23.95
C ASP A 119 -10.60 8.58 -25.30
N GLU A 120 -9.96 7.60 -25.95
CA GLU A 120 -10.42 7.02 -27.21
C GLU A 120 -11.82 6.38 -27.06
N ILE A 121 -12.01 5.59 -25.99
CA ILE A 121 -13.28 4.92 -25.71
C ILE A 121 -14.37 5.93 -25.39
N TYR A 122 -14.08 6.96 -24.59
CA TYR A 122 -15.06 7.97 -24.22
C TYR A 122 -15.53 8.79 -25.43
N LYS A 123 -14.62 9.16 -26.33
CA LYS A 123 -14.95 9.81 -27.61
C LYS A 123 -15.81 8.92 -28.50
N ALA A 124 -15.51 7.61 -28.55
CA ALA A 124 -16.29 6.66 -29.32
C ALA A 124 -17.72 6.49 -28.76
N LEU A 125 -17.88 6.42 -27.43
CA LEU A 125 -19.20 6.27 -26.79
C LEU A 125 -20.07 7.52 -26.91
N THR A 126 -19.46 8.71 -26.83
CA THR A 126 -20.18 9.98 -26.95
C THR A 126 -20.39 10.41 -28.40
N ASN A 127 -19.77 9.72 -29.37
CA ASN A 127 -19.77 10.05 -30.80
C ASN A 127 -19.40 11.52 -31.08
N ASN A 128 -18.50 12.08 -30.26
CA ASN A 128 -18.11 13.49 -30.32
C ASN A 128 -16.60 13.62 -30.11
N ALA A 129 -15.90 14.22 -31.07
CA ALA A 129 -14.45 14.42 -30.99
C ALA A 129 -14.03 15.44 -29.92
N SER A 130 -14.93 16.35 -29.55
CA SER A 130 -14.70 17.37 -28.52
C SER A 130 -14.84 16.86 -27.08
N ALA A 131 -15.29 15.61 -26.90
CA ALA A 131 -15.34 14.99 -25.59
C ALA A 131 -13.94 14.53 -25.19
N GLN A 132 -13.59 14.66 -23.91
CA GLN A 132 -12.29 14.23 -23.40
C GLN A 132 -12.44 13.55 -22.05
N ALA A 133 -11.65 12.52 -21.80
CA ALA A 133 -11.58 11.85 -20.50
C ALA A 133 -10.13 11.81 -20.01
N PHE A 134 -9.91 12.23 -18.77
CA PHE A 134 -8.60 12.24 -18.13
C PHE A 134 -8.63 11.41 -16.86
N LEU A 135 -7.66 10.50 -16.75
CA LEU A 135 -7.43 9.68 -15.58
C LEU A 135 -5.99 9.93 -15.11
N GLY A 136 -5.82 10.44 -13.89
CA GLY A 136 -4.52 10.74 -13.31
C GLY A 136 -4.41 10.26 -11.86
N PRO A 137 -3.24 9.83 -11.39
CA PRO A 137 -3.02 9.56 -9.98
C PRO A 137 -2.99 10.88 -9.19
N GLU A 138 -3.45 10.87 -7.94
CA GLU A 138 -3.33 12.05 -7.06
C GLU A 138 -1.87 12.34 -6.69
N ASN A 139 -1.10 11.30 -6.35
CA ASN A 139 0.33 11.40 -6.10
C ASN A 139 1.16 10.54 -7.08
N PRO A 140 2.14 11.14 -7.78
CA PRO A 140 2.96 10.43 -8.76
C PRO A 140 4.08 9.58 -8.13
N GLU A 141 4.46 9.82 -6.88
CA GLU A 141 5.52 9.06 -6.16
C GLU A 141 5.06 7.63 -5.82
N GLU A 142 3.84 7.48 -5.29
CA GLU A 142 3.28 6.20 -4.84
C GLU A 142 1.80 6.07 -5.21
N PRO A 143 1.47 5.93 -6.52
CA PRO A 143 0.09 5.98 -7.01
C PRO A 143 -0.77 4.79 -6.56
N TYR A 144 -0.16 3.77 -5.95
CA TYR A 144 -0.83 2.59 -5.42
C TYR A 144 -1.31 2.73 -3.97
N LEU A 145 -0.98 3.83 -3.29
CA LEU A 145 -1.43 4.13 -1.92
C LEU A 145 -2.68 4.99 -1.89
N GLU A 146 -2.82 5.84 -2.90
CA GLU A 146 -3.83 6.90 -2.94
C GLU A 146 -4.88 6.66 -4.02
N GLY A 147 -5.84 7.60 -4.08
CA GLY A 147 -6.89 7.61 -5.06
C GLY A 147 -6.41 7.96 -6.46
N LEU A 148 -7.28 7.67 -7.42
CA LEU A 148 -7.17 8.13 -8.79
C LEU A 148 -8.19 9.24 -9.02
N ASN A 149 -7.76 10.33 -9.63
CA ASN A 149 -8.64 11.42 -10.03
C ASN A 149 -9.14 11.17 -11.45
N TYR A 150 -10.46 11.07 -11.59
CA TYR A 150 -11.12 10.84 -12.87
C TYR A 150 -12.01 12.02 -13.24
N ASN A 151 -11.68 12.67 -14.36
CA ASN A 151 -12.36 13.85 -14.85
C ASN A 151 -12.79 13.67 -16.31
N CYS A 152 -13.99 14.11 -16.65
CA CYS A 152 -14.55 14.02 -17.99
C CYS A 152 -15.05 15.38 -18.46
N VAL A 153 -14.85 15.67 -19.74
CA VAL A 153 -15.35 16.86 -20.43
C VAL A 153 -16.42 16.41 -21.41
N ALA A 154 -17.67 16.76 -21.12
CA ALA A 154 -18.79 16.53 -22.01
C ALA A 154 -18.69 17.44 -23.26
N PRO A 155 -19.23 17.01 -24.41
CA PRO A 155 -19.18 17.80 -25.64
C PRO A 155 -19.87 19.17 -25.45
N GLY A 156 -19.15 20.25 -25.74
CA GLY A 156 -19.67 21.62 -25.63
C GLY A 156 -19.69 22.21 -24.22
N LYS A 157 -19.17 21.50 -23.21
CA LYS A 157 -19.08 22.01 -21.82
C LYS A 157 -17.62 22.28 -21.43
N ARG A 158 -17.41 23.20 -20.50
CA ARG A 158 -16.09 23.44 -19.89
C ARG A 158 -15.71 22.30 -18.94
N PHE A 159 -14.42 22.16 -18.66
CA PHE A 159 -13.91 21.25 -17.63
C PHE A 159 -14.66 21.45 -16.31
N GLN A 160 -15.26 20.38 -15.79
CA GLN A 160 -16.01 20.34 -14.55
C GLN A 160 -15.67 19.05 -13.80
N PRO A 161 -15.64 19.07 -12.46
CA PRO A 161 -15.46 17.86 -11.69
C PRO A 161 -16.64 16.90 -11.91
N MET A 162 -16.39 15.60 -11.77
CA MET A 162 -17.36 14.53 -12.00
C MET A 162 -18.68 14.73 -11.21
N SER A 163 -18.65 15.38 -10.04
CA SER A 163 -19.84 15.72 -9.24
C SER A 163 -20.87 16.56 -10.01
N ASN A 164 -20.42 17.43 -10.90
CA ASN A 164 -21.22 18.46 -11.60
C ASN A 164 -21.71 17.99 -12.99
N LEU A 165 -21.46 16.73 -13.35
CA LEU A 165 -21.97 16.12 -14.57
C LEU A 165 -23.39 15.57 -14.38
N SER A 166 -24.14 15.53 -15.48
CA SER A 166 -25.47 14.91 -15.52
C SER A 166 -25.38 13.42 -15.18
N GLY A 167 -26.45 12.84 -14.61
CA GLY A 167 -26.50 11.41 -14.29
C GLY A 167 -26.22 10.53 -15.50
N GLY A 168 -26.70 10.92 -16.70
CA GLY A 168 -26.42 10.19 -17.94
C GLY A 168 -24.95 10.23 -18.34
N GLU A 169 -24.30 11.40 -18.23
CA GLU A 169 -22.86 11.56 -18.52
C GLU A 169 -22.01 10.75 -17.55
N LYS A 170 -22.39 10.70 -16.27
CA LYS A 170 -21.74 9.86 -15.25
C LYS A 170 -21.82 8.37 -15.62
N THR A 171 -22.96 7.91 -16.11
CA THR A 171 -23.12 6.52 -16.57
C THR A 171 -22.24 6.21 -17.77
N VAL A 172 -22.19 7.10 -18.77
CA VAL A 172 -21.33 6.92 -19.96
C VAL A 172 -19.85 6.90 -19.58
N ALA A 173 -19.42 7.79 -18.69
CA ALA A 173 -18.06 7.81 -18.17
C ALA A 173 -17.72 6.54 -17.38
N ALA A 174 -18.65 6.01 -16.56
CA ALA A 174 -18.46 4.74 -15.87
C ALA A 174 -18.33 3.56 -16.86
N LEU A 175 -19.14 3.53 -17.92
CA LEU A 175 -19.04 2.53 -18.98
C LEU A 175 -17.70 2.62 -19.74
N ALA A 176 -17.22 3.84 -20.00
CA ALA A 176 -15.93 4.06 -20.65
C ALA A 176 -14.79 3.46 -19.82
N LEU A 177 -14.79 3.69 -18.50
CA LEU A 177 -13.80 3.11 -17.60
C LEU A 177 -13.88 1.58 -17.55
N LEU A 178 -15.10 1.02 -17.53
CA LEU A 178 -15.29 -0.44 -17.53
C LEU A 178 -14.70 -1.08 -18.80
N PHE A 179 -14.95 -0.49 -19.96
CA PHE A 179 -14.40 -0.99 -21.22
C PHE A 179 -12.89 -0.77 -21.34
N ALA A 180 -12.34 0.29 -20.74
CA ALA A 180 -10.90 0.53 -20.72
C ALA A 180 -10.14 -0.55 -19.91
N VAL A 181 -10.77 -1.15 -18.90
CA VAL A 181 -10.17 -2.21 -18.07
C VAL A 181 -10.33 -3.61 -18.66
N HIS A 182 -11.41 -3.86 -19.41
CA HIS A 182 -11.73 -5.21 -19.93
C HIS A 182 -11.08 -5.53 -21.29
N ARG A 183 -10.43 -4.56 -21.92
CA ARG A 183 -9.92 -4.65 -23.28
C ARG A 183 -8.49 -5.19 -23.38
#